data_AF-A0A3S2UV31-F1
#
_entry.id   AF-A0A3S2UV31-F1
#
_cell.length_a   1.000
_cell.length_b   1.000
_cell.length_c   1.000
_cell.angle_alpha   90.00
_cell.angle_beta   90.00
_cell.angle_gamma   90.00
#
_symmetry.space_group_name_H-M   'P 1'
#
loop_
_entity.id
_entity.type
_entity.pdbx_description
1 polymer ?
#
loop_
_entity_poly.entity_id
_entity_poly.type
_entity_poly.pdbx_seq_one_letter_code
_entity_poly.pdbx_strand_id
1 'polypeptide(L)'
;MFETTERPHVIRDARGKRPQFYEEAGLDTAMSMILVLASELSTLRDRLDSAERVAKLNGMDLAAGIEALELDQAALEEREARRQDFLARLYYLARKDAQEASEAETAEGFKATIEEIAQG
;
A
#
# COMPACT_ATOMS: atom_id res chain seq x y z
N MET A 1 -30.66 29.00 -7.95
CA MET A 1 -30.77 27.53 -7.79
C MET A 1 -29.93 26.94 -8.91
N PHE A 2 -28.73 26.46 -8.61
CA PHE A 2 -27.85 25.87 -9.63
C PHE A 2 -28.13 24.37 -9.66
N GLU A 3 -28.77 23.90 -10.74
CA GLU A 3 -28.92 22.47 -10.98
C GLU A 3 -27.54 21.84 -11.21
N THR A 4 -27.13 20.98 -10.29
CA THR A 4 -25.97 20.11 -10.48
C THR A 4 -26.34 19.02 -11.47
N THR A 5 -26.14 19.27 -12.76
CA THR A 5 -26.23 18.25 -13.80
C THR A 5 -25.09 17.27 -13.58
N GLU A 6 -25.42 16.06 -13.13
CA GLU A 6 -24.48 14.96 -12.93
C GLU A 6 -23.82 14.62 -14.27
N ARG A 7 -22.51 14.84 -14.37
CA ARG A 7 -21.75 14.54 -15.59
C ARG A 7 -21.58 13.03 -15.69
N PRO A 8 -21.98 12.37 -16.79
CA PRO A 8 -21.78 10.93 -16.94
C PRO A 8 -20.28 10.62 -16.89
N HIS A 9 -19.88 9.78 -15.92
CA HIS A 9 -18.51 9.34 -15.75
C HIS A 9 -18.15 8.33 -16.85
N VAL A 10 -17.78 8.82 -18.03
CA VAL A 10 -17.32 7.98 -19.14
C VAL A 10 -15.86 7.60 -18.89
N ILE A 11 -15.63 6.36 -18.45
CA ILE A 11 -14.29 5.77 -18.41
C ILE A 11 -13.85 5.55 -19.86
N ARG A 12 -12.86 6.31 -20.32
CA ARG A 12 -12.28 6.15 -21.65
C ARG A 12 -11.10 5.19 -21.54
N ASP A 13 -11.33 3.93 -21.88
CA ASP A 13 -10.23 2.98 -22.01
C ASP A 13 -9.49 3.20 -23.34
N ALA A 14 -8.16 3.19 -23.28
CA ALA A 14 -7.34 3.22 -24.49
C ALA A 14 -7.58 1.93 -25.29
N ARG A 15 -7.93 2.07 -26.57
CA ARG A 15 -8.09 0.93 -27.48
C ARG A 15 -6.71 0.43 -27.92
N GLY A 16 -6.25 -0.70 -27.38
CA GLY A 16 -4.99 -1.35 -27.78
C GLY A 16 -4.37 -2.22 -26.68
N LYS A 17 -3.38 -3.04 -27.03
CA LYS A 17 -2.55 -3.75 -26.05
C LYS A 17 -1.74 -2.70 -25.27
N ARG A 18 -1.81 -2.71 -23.93
CA ARG A 18 -1.03 -1.78 -23.09
C ARG A 18 0.46 -1.93 -23.42
N PRO A 19 1.22 -0.82 -23.58
CA PRO A 19 2.66 -0.88 -23.70
C PRO A 19 3.25 -1.64 -22.51
N GLN A 20 4.14 -2.59 -22.78
CA GLN A 20 4.93 -3.27 -21.75
C GLN A 20 6.35 -2.72 -21.84
N PHE A 21 6.86 -2.17 -20.74
CA PHE A 21 8.19 -1.57 -20.68
C PHE A 21 9.22 -2.52 -20.06
N TYR A 22 8.75 -3.47 -19.24
CA TYR A 22 9.61 -4.43 -18.56
C TYR A 22 9.37 -5.86 -19.07
N GLU A 23 10.43 -6.67 -19.05
CA GLU A 23 10.36 -8.09 -19.40
C GLU A 23 9.65 -8.92 -18.33
N GLU A 24 9.82 -8.55 -17.06
CA GLU A 24 9.23 -9.25 -15.92
C GLU A 24 7.71 -9.05 -15.86
N ALA A 25 6.98 -10.16 -15.77
CA ALA A 25 5.53 -10.13 -15.75
C ALA A 25 5.01 -9.37 -14.51
N GLY A 26 4.13 -8.39 -14.73
CA GLY A 26 3.49 -7.63 -13.65
C GLY A 26 4.27 -6.40 -13.17
N LEU A 27 5.54 -6.22 -13.56
CA LEU A 27 6.34 -5.05 -13.12
C LEU A 27 5.75 -3.72 -13.59
N ASP A 28 5.29 -3.64 -14.85
CA ASP A 28 4.57 -2.45 -15.36
C ASP A 28 3.32 -2.10 -14.55
N THR A 29 2.60 -3.13 -14.07
CA THR A 29 1.39 -2.95 -13.27
C THR A 29 1.76 -2.46 -11.87
N ALA A 30 2.77 -3.06 -11.24
CA ALA A 30 3.29 -2.60 -9.95
C ALA A 30 3.78 -1.15 -10.02
N MET A 31 4.54 -0.78 -11.05
CA MET A 31 5.00 0.59 -11.27
C MET A 31 3.83 1.56 -11.46
N SER A 32 2.81 1.17 -12.22
CA SER A 32 1.60 1.99 -12.38
C SER A 32 0.88 2.22 -11.03
N MET A 33 0.76 1.17 -10.21
CA MET A 33 0.19 1.27 -8.86
C MET A 33 1.02 2.19 -7.96
N ILE A 34 2.35 2.08 -8.00
CA ILE A 34 3.28 2.94 -7.23
C ILE A 34 3.11 4.41 -7.63
N LEU A 35 3.01 4.70 -8.94
CA LEU A 35 2.83 6.08 -9.42
C LEU A 35 1.51 6.67 -8.93
N VAL A 36 0.41 5.92 -8.99
CA VAL A 36 -0.88 6.36 -8.44
C VAL A 36 -0.78 6.61 -6.94
N LEU A 37 -0.19 5.69 -6.18
CA LEU A 37 0.01 5.86 -4.73
C LEU A 37 0.87 7.09 -4.41
N ALA A 38 1.91 7.37 -5.19
CA ALA A 38 2.74 8.56 -5.02
C ALA A 38 1.94 9.85 -5.26
N SER A 39 1.05 9.87 -6.26
CA SER A 39 0.14 11.01 -6.51
C SER A 39 -0.85 11.22 -5.36
N GLU A 40 -1.43 10.14 -4.83
CA GLU A 40 -2.33 10.21 -3.68
C GLU A 40 -1.59 10.70 -2.42
N LEU A 41 -0.36 10.22 -2.18
CA LEU A 41 0.47 10.67 -1.06
C LEU A 41 0.81 12.16 -1.18
N SER A 42 1.11 12.66 -2.38
CA SER A 42 1.33 14.09 -2.61
C SER A 42 0.07 14.90 -2.25
N THR A 43 -1.09 14.43 -2.67
CA THR A 43 -2.37 15.10 -2.40
C THR A 43 -2.70 15.12 -0.90
N LEU A 44 -2.42 14.02 -0.18
CA LEU A 44 -2.55 13.97 1.27
C LEU A 44 -1.60 14.95 1.97
N ARG A 45 -0.36 15.08 1.49
CA ARG A 45 0.61 16.04 2.02
C ARG A 45 0.14 17.48 1.83
N ASP A 46 -0.36 17.81 0.64
CA ASP A 46 -0.92 19.14 0.36
C ASP A 46 -2.15 19.43 1.22
N ARG A 47 -2.98 18.41 1.48
CA ARG A 47 -4.14 18.53 2.37
C ARG A 47 -3.75 18.78 3.82
N LEU A 48 -2.66 18.18 4.29
CA LEU A 48 -2.11 18.39 5.63
C LEU A 48 -1.52 19.79 5.78
N ASP A 49 -0.71 20.26 4.82
CA ASP A 49 -0.21 21.65 4.79
C ASP A 49 -1.37 22.65 4.78
N SER A 50 -2.41 22.38 3.98
CA SER A 50 -3.62 23.20 3.97
C SER A 50 -4.32 23.21 5.34
N ALA A 51 -4.36 22.07 6.05
CA ALA A 51 -4.96 21.99 7.38
C ALA A 51 -4.16 22.82 8.41
N GLU A 52 -2.82 22.75 8.37
CA GLU A 52 -1.95 23.56 9.23
C GLU A 52 -2.13 25.06 8.98
N ARG A 53 -2.19 25.49 7.71
CA ARG A 53 -2.44 26.90 7.35
C ARG A 53 -3.81 27.38 7.82
N VAL A 54 -4.85 26.58 7.61
CA VAL A 54 -6.21 26.91 8.07
C VAL A 54 -6.25 26.98 9.61
N ALA A 55 -5.60 26.05 10.31
CA ALA A 55 -5.51 26.10 11.77
C ALA A 55 -4.83 27.40 12.25
N LYS A 56 -3.75 27.81 11.58
CA LYS A 56 -3.03 29.06 11.90
C LYS A 56 -3.88 30.30 11.70
N LEU A 57 -4.68 30.35 10.64
CA LEU A 57 -5.66 31.43 10.42
C LEU A 57 -6.72 31.49 11.52
N ASN A 58 -7.00 30.38 12.19
CA ASN A 58 -7.92 30.28 13.32
C ASN A 58 -7.22 30.39 14.69
N GLY A 59 -5.96 30.82 14.72
CA GLY A 59 -5.22 31.08 15.97
C GLY A 59 -4.54 29.85 16.59
N MET A 60 -4.48 28.71 15.89
CA MET A 60 -3.77 27.51 16.34
C MET A 60 -2.53 27.27 15.48
N ASP A 61 -1.33 27.35 16.05
CA ASP A 61 -0.10 27.01 15.33
C ASP A 61 0.16 25.49 15.37
N LEU A 62 -0.60 24.77 14.54
CA LEU A 62 -0.52 23.31 14.47
C LEU A 62 0.86 22.83 14.00
N ALA A 63 1.51 23.54 13.08
CA ALA A 63 2.83 23.19 12.58
C ALA A 63 3.87 23.20 13.71
N ALA A 64 3.94 24.29 14.48
CA ALA A 64 4.82 24.37 15.64
C ALA A 64 4.47 23.31 16.69
N GLY A 65 3.18 23.06 16.91
CA GLY A 65 2.70 22.02 17.82
C GLY A 65 3.12 20.61 17.42
N ILE A 66 3.10 20.28 16.12
CA ILE A 66 3.55 18.98 15.59
C ILE A 66 5.06 18.80 15.80
N GLU A 67 5.87 19.81 15.50
CA GLU A 67 7.33 19.73 15.64
C GLU A 67 7.78 19.62 17.10
N ALA A 68 7.04 20.23 18.02
CA ALA A 68 7.30 20.15 19.46
C ALA A 68 6.56 18.99 20.16
N LEU A 69 5.83 18.16 19.42
CA LEU A 69 5.00 17.11 20.00
C LEU A 69 5.85 16.01 20.63
N GLU A 70 5.89 15.99 21.95
CA GLU A 70 6.37 14.84 22.72
C GLU A 70 5.21 13.88 22.97
N LEU A 71 5.39 12.63 22.54
CA LEU A 71 4.40 11.57 22.73
C LEU A 71 4.69 10.83 24.03
N ASP A 72 3.64 10.57 24.80
CA ASP A 72 3.74 9.66 25.93
C ASP A 72 3.88 8.21 25.48
N GLN A 73 4.19 7.34 26.43
CA GLN A 73 4.40 5.92 26.16
C GLN A 73 3.15 5.26 25.55
N ALA A 74 1.95 5.63 26.00
CA ALA A 74 0.70 5.07 25.48
C ALA A 74 0.49 5.44 24.00
N ALA A 75 0.73 6.68 23.61
CA ALA A 75 0.62 7.13 22.23
C ALA A 75 1.67 6.49 21.31
N LEU A 76 2.88 6.24 21.83
CA LEU A 76 3.92 5.51 21.11
C LEU A 76 3.52 4.05 20.86
N GLU A 77 2.98 3.38 21.88
CA GLU A 77 2.46 2.00 21.76
C GLU A 77 1.32 1.91 20.75
N GLU A 78 0.39 2.86 20.75
CA GLU A 78 -0.69 2.90 19.76
C GLU A 78 -0.17 3.10 18.33
N ARG A 79 0.86 3.94 18.14
CA ARG A 79 1.52 4.12 16.84
C ARG A 79 2.23 2.86 16.40
N GLU A 80 2.92 2.17 17.31
CA GLU A 80 3.62 0.92 17.01
C GLU A 80 2.63 -0.19 16.64
N ALA A 81 1.55 -0.35 17.41
CA ALA A 81 0.50 -1.34 17.11
C ALA A 81 -0.09 -1.13 15.71
N ARG A 82 -0.44 0.12 15.36
CA ARG A 82 -0.93 0.45 14.01
C ARG A 82 0.11 0.17 12.92
N ARG A 83 1.39 0.45 13.18
CA ARG A 83 2.49 0.16 12.24
C ARG A 83 2.65 -1.34 12.03
N GLN A 84 2.67 -2.13 13.10
CA GLN A 84 2.79 -3.58 13.02
C GLN A 84 1.63 -4.22 12.27
N ASP A 85 0.40 -3.77 12.54
CA ASP A 85 -0.80 -4.21 11.84
C ASP A 85 -0.76 -3.85 10.34
N PHE A 86 -0.30 -2.64 10.00
CA PHE A 86 -0.07 -2.25 8.62
C PHE A 86 0.98 -3.13 7.92
N LEU A 87 2.13 -3.36 8.55
CA LEU A 87 3.20 -4.21 7.99
C LEU A 87 2.75 -5.67 7.86
N ALA A 88 1.97 -6.19 8.81
CA ALA A 88 1.42 -7.53 8.74
C ALA A 88 0.51 -7.71 7.51
N ARG A 89 -0.36 -6.73 7.23
CA ARG A 89 -1.18 -6.73 6.01
C ARG A 89 -0.33 -6.60 4.74
N LEU A 90 0.66 -5.71 4.74
CA LEU A 90 1.51 -5.44 3.58
C LEU A 90 2.30 -6.69 3.17
N TYR A 91 2.85 -7.43 4.14
CA TYR A 91 3.68 -8.60 3.90
C TYR A 91 2.94 -9.93 3.97
N TYR A 92 1.62 -9.93 4.05
CA TYR A 92 0.83 -11.16 4.20
C TYR A 92 1.14 -12.19 3.10
N LEU A 93 1.13 -11.76 1.83
CA LEU A 93 1.38 -12.67 0.71
C LEU A 93 2.82 -13.22 0.72
N ALA A 94 3.82 -12.35 0.91
CA ALA A 94 5.22 -12.77 0.98
C ALA A 94 5.48 -13.75 2.14
N ARG A 95 4.82 -13.55 3.29
CA ARG A 95 4.91 -14.49 4.43
C ARG A 95 4.25 -15.82 4.11
N LYS A 96 3.11 -15.80 3.43
CA LYS A 96 2.41 -17.01 2.99
C LYS A 96 3.28 -17.79 2.00
N ASP A 97 3.83 -17.14 0.98
CA ASP A 97 4.68 -17.77 -0.02
C ASP A 97 5.95 -18.39 0.64
N ALA A 98 6.57 -17.67 1.59
CA ALA A 98 7.71 -18.18 2.34
C ALA A 98 7.34 -19.39 3.24
N GLN A 99 6.14 -19.40 3.83
CA GLN A 99 5.65 -20.52 4.62
C GLN A 99 5.39 -21.75 3.74
N GLU A 100 4.72 -21.58 2.61
CA GLU A 100 4.46 -22.67 1.65
C GLU A 100 5.78 -23.26 1.11
N ALA A 101 6.76 -22.42 0.80
CA ALA A 101 8.10 -22.88 0.41
C ALA A 101 8.79 -23.68 1.52
N SER A 102 8.70 -23.21 2.77
CA SER A 102 9.27 -23.93 3.92
C SER A 102 8.58 -25.27 4.20
N GLU A 103 7.28 -25.38 3.96
CA GLU A 103 6.50 -26.62 4.12
C GLU A 103 6.82 -27.64 3.00
N ALA A 104 7.02 -27.15 1.77
CA ALA A 104 7.45 -27.96 0.63
C ALA A 104 8.86 -28.56 0.81
N GLU A 105 9.75 -27.88 1.53
CA GLU A 105 11.11 -28.37 1.85
C GLU A 105 11.16 -29.41 2.99
N THR A 106 10.02 -29.84 3.54
CA THR A 106 9.98 -30.85 4.61
C THR A 106 10.39 -32.24 4.13
N ALA A 107 10.90 -33.07 5.04
CA ALA A 107 11.31 -34.45 4.74
C ALA A 107 10.16 -35.34 4.21
N GLU A 108 8.92 -35.01 4.56
CA GLU A 108 7.72 -35.67 4.02
C GLU A 108 7.42 -35.22 2.59
N GLY A 109 7.52 -33.91 2.30
CA GLY A 109 7.42 -33.38 0.94
C GLY A 109 8.47 -33.97 0.01
N PHE A 110 9.73 -34.02 0.45
CA PHE A 110 10.83 -34.63 -0.30
C PHE A 110 10.59 -36.12 -0.61
N LYS A 111 10.09 -36.90 0.36
CA LYS A 111 9.76 -38.32 0.15
C LYS A 111 8.59 -38.50 -0.83
N ALA A 112 7.55 -37.69 -0.71
CA ALA A 112 6.40 -37.73 -1.62
C ALA A 112 6.82 -37.43 -3.07
N THR A 113 7.72 -36.45 -3.28
CA THR A 113 8.26 -36.16 -4.62
C THR A 113 9.10 -37.31 -5.18
N ILE A 114 9.90 -37.99 -4.34
CA ILE A 114 10.67 -39.18 -4.77
C ILE A 114 9.72 -40.33 -5.16
N GLU A 115 8.67 -40.57 -4.39
CA GLU A 115 7.69 -41.62 -4.70
C GLU A 115 6.88 -41.33 -5.96
N GLU A 116 6.52 -40.07 -6.22
CA GLU A 116 5.85 -39.65 -7.45
C GLU A 116 6.73 -39.88 -8.69
N ILE A 117 8.00 -39.49 -8.63
CA ILE A 117 8.98 -39.74 -9.71
C ILE A 117 9.20 -41.24 -9.93
N ALA A 118 9.14 -42.06 -8.88
CA ALA A 118 9.31 -43.51 -8.98
C ALA A 118 8.10 -44.25 -9.58
N GLN A 119 6.94 -43.60 -9.67
CA GLN A 119 5.70 -44.18 -10.24
C GLN A 119 5.45 -43.78 -11.70
N GLY A 120 6.21 -42.84 -12.24
CA GLY A 120 6.23 -42.47 -13.67
C GLY A 120 7.35 -43.15 -14.43
#